data_AF-Q86F05-F1
#
_entry.id   AF-Q86F05-F1
#
_cell.length_a   1.000
_cell.length_b   1.000
_cell.length_c   1.000
_cell.angle_alpha   90.00
_cell.angle_beta   90.00
_cell.angle_gamma   90.00
#
_symmetry.space_group_name_H-M   'P 1'
#
loop_
_entity.id
_entity.type
_entity.pdbx_description
1 polymer ?
#
loop_
_entity_poly.entity_id
_entity_poly.type
_entity_poly.pdbx_seq_one_letter_code
_entity_poly.pdbx_strand_id
1 'polypeptide(L)'
;MLIKLDFHNDIEPLLWKLSDFGFKPEQIARIITRFPKILKLPLCELSARLTYFTNRNVLPTDVVTIIFKIPNILEKPSIEVDKSLGQIKSLLKLKNSEVVELITREPKIIVHSLPKIKDIFVVLSKMIGFSQSTIQKLVLSSPKLLVTEAKHLTDNFNIMHWRLKSSS
;
A
#
# COMPACT_ATOMS: atom_id res chain seq x y z
N MET A 1 -3.47 16.09 -21.15
CA MET A 1 -4.48 17.12 -21.47
C MET A 1 -5.10 17.64 -20.17
N LEU A 2 -4.48 18.66 -19.56
CA LEU A 2 -4.95 19.38 -18.35
C LEU A 2 -5.63 20.73 -18.70
N ILE A 3 -5.73 21.05 -19.99
CA ILE A 3 -6.05 22.37 -20.56
C ILE A 3 -7.53 22.77 -20.41
N LYS A 4 -8.38 21.93 -19.79
CA LYS A 4 -9.82 22.19 -19.63
C LYS A 4 -10.27 22.44 -18.18
N LEU A 5 -9.35 22.43 -17.22
CA LEU A 5 -9.69 22.63 -15.80
C LEU A 5 -9.64 24.13 -15.47
N ASP A 6 -10.68 24.61 -14.82
CA ASP A 6 -10.74 25.95 -14.26
C ASP A 6 -10.08 25.97 -12.88
N PHE A 7 -9.25 26.97 -12.62
CA PHE A 7 -8.49 27.00 -11.37
C PHE A 7 -9.41 27.13 -10.15
N HIS A 8 -10.39 28.04 -10.18
CA HIS A 8 -11.24 28.34 -9.03
C HIS A 8 -12.33 27.28 -8.81
N ASN A 9 -12.86 26.71 -9.88
CA ASN A 9 -13.94 25.74 -9.80
C ASN A 9 -13.46 24.30 -9.63
N ASP A 10 -12.32 23.92 -10.24
CA ASP A 10 -11.86 22.53 -10.23
C ASP A 10 -10.65 22.29 -9.32
N ILE A 11 -9.68 23.21 -9.32
CA ILE A 11 -8.38 22.99 -8.66
C ILE A 11 -8.40 23.48 -7.21
N GLU A 12 -8.84 24.71 -6.97
CA GLU A 12 -8.86 25.34 -5.65
C GLU A 12 -9.63 24.52 -4.60
N PRO A 13 -10.83 23.99 -4.87
CA PRO A 13 -11.55 23.17 -3.90
C PRO A 13 -10.82 21.87 -3.54
N LEU A 14 -10.08 21.28 -4.49
CA LEU A 14 -9.26 20.10 -4.27
C LEU A 14 -8.08 20.41 -3.34
N LEU A 15 -7.41 21.55 -3.57
CA LEU A 15 -6.28 22.00 -2.75
C LEU A 15 -6.73 22.24 -1.31
N TRP A 16 -7.83 22.97 -1.12
CA TRP A 16 -8.43 23.19 0.20
C TRP A 16 -8.78 21.87 0.87
N LYS A 17 -9.42 20.95 0.14
CA LYS A 17 -9.79 19.64 0.70
C LYS A 17 -8.60 18.84 1.21
N LEU A 18 -7.49 18.84 0.47
CA LEU A 18 -6.26 18.17 0.90
C LEU A 18 -5.60 18.93 2.07
N SER A 19 -5.59 20.25 2.04
CA SER A 19 -5.06 21.08 3.14
C SER A 19 -5.84 20.85 4.44
N ASP A 20 -7.17 20.86 4.38
CA ASP A 20 -8.08 20.64 5.51
C ASP A 20 -7.91 19.24 6.12
N PHE A 21 -7.56 18.25 5.30
CA PHE A 21 -7.23 16.91 5.79
C PHE A 21 -5.87 16.84 6.50
N GLY A 22 -4.99 17.82 6.25
CA GLY A 22 -3.67 17.92 6.90
C GLY A 22 -2.47 17.74 5.96
N PHE A 23 -2.66 17.78 4.64
CA PHE A 23 -1.53 17.77 3.69
C PHE A 23 -0.87 19.15 3.61
N LYS A 24 0.46 19.17 3.66
CA LYS A 24 1.23 20.41 3.45
C LYS A 24 1.26 20.80 1.97
N PRO A 25 1.41 22.10 1.64
CA PRO A 25 1.46 22.56 0.25
C PRO A 25 2.47 21.82 -0.63
N GLU A 26 3.66 21.52 -0.11
CA GLU A 26 4.71 20.80 -0.83
C GLU A 26 4.33 19.33 -1.11
N GLN A 27 3.58 18.72 -0.18
CA GLN A 27 3.06 17.37 -0.34
C GLN A 27 1.97 17.33 -1.41
N ILE A 28 1.06 18.30 -1.40
CA ILE A 28 -0.01 18.44 -2.39
C ILE A 28 0.59 18.62 -3.79
N ALA A 29 1.54 19.56 -3.94
CA ALA A 29 2.23 19.79 -5.21
C ALA A 29 2.86 18.49 -5.74
N ARG A 30 3.58 17.75 -4.89
CA ARG A 30 4.20 16.48 -5.25
C ARG A 30 3.21 15.38 -5.60
N ILE A 31 2.07 15.31 -4.92
CA ILE A 31 0.98 14.39 -5.23
C ILE A 31 0.42 14.69 -6.62
N ILE A 32 0.13 15.95 -6.93
CA ILE A 32 -0.37 16.36 -8.24
C ILE A 32 0.64 16.05 -9.35
N THR A 33 1.94 16.31 -9.13
CA THR A 33 2.99 15.97 -10.10
C THR A 33 3.06 14.47 -10.39
N ARG A 34 2.95 13.63 -9.35
CA ARG A 34 3.06 12.16 -9.48
C ARG A 34 1.78 11.48 -9.92
N PHE A 35 0.63 12.08 -9.62
CA PHE A 35 -0.69 11.53 -9.89
C PHE A 35 -1.65 12.65 -10.33
N PRO A 36 -1.44 13.20 -11.55
CA PRO A 36 -2.23 14.33 -12.04
C PRO A 36 -3.72 14.00 -12.27
N LYS A 37 -4.07 12.70 -12.30
CA LYS A 37 -5.47 12.24 -12.36
C LYS A 37 -6.29 12.68 -11.15
N ILE A 38 -5.65 13.01 -10.02
CA ILE A 38 -6.34 13.56 -8.84
C ILE A 38 -7.17 14.80 -9.15
N LEU A 39 -6.73 15.61 -10.12
CA LEU A 39 -7.43 16.84 -10.53
C LEU A 39 -8.77 16.57 -11.22
N LYS A 40 -9.04 15.32 -11.61
CA LYS A 40 -10.31 14.90 -12.22
C LYS A 40 -11.15 14.05 -11.26
N LEU A 41 -10.68 13.83 -10.04
CA LEU A 41 -11.39 13.03 -9.06
C LEU A 41 -12.46 13.90 -8.39
N PRO A 42 -13.75 13.48 -8.39
CA PRO A 42 -14.80 14.23 -7.71
C PRO A 42 -14.47 14.43 -6.22
N LEU A 43 -14.74 15.62 -5.68
CA LEU A 43 -14.43 15.95 -4.27
C LEU A 43 -15.10 15.00 -3.26
N CYS A 44 -16.32 14.54 -3.56
CA CYS A 44 -17.02 13.55 -2.74
C CYS A 44 -16.25 12.22 -2.71
N GLU A 45 -15.72 11.78 -3.86
CA GLU A 45 -14.93 10.55 -3.94
C GLU A 45 -13.57 10.71 -3.26
N LEU A 46 -12.89 11.84 -3.45
CA LEU A 46 -11.65 12.12 -2.72
C LEU A 46 -11.90 12.03 -1.21
N SER A 47 -12.95 12.69 -0.72
CA SER A 47 -13.33 12.65 0.70
C SER A 47 -13.51 11.22 1.19
N ALA A 48 -14.27 10.40 0.46
CA ALA A 48 -14.53 9.01 0.83
C ALA A 48 -13.26 8.13 0.80
N ARG A 49 -12.32 8.41 -0.11
CA ARG A 49 -11.03 7.70 -0.19
C ARG A 49 -10.08 8.12 0.94
N LEU A 50 -10.09 9.38 1.34
CA LEU A 50 -9.31 9.89 2.48
C LEU A 50 -9.83 9.33 3.81
N THR A 51 -11.14 9.39 4.04
CA THR A 51 -11.76 8.94 5.30
C THR A 51 -11.85 7.43 5.44
N TYR A 52 -11.71 6.68 4.34
CA TYR A 52 -11.67 5.21 4.37
C TYR A 52 -10.64 4.68 5.38
N PHE A 53 -9.43 5.24 5.39
CA PHE A 53 -8.36 4.78 6.28
C PHE A 53 -8.61 5.20 7.74
N THR A 54 -9.13 6.41 7.96
CA THR A 54 -9.44 6.88 9.31
C THR A 54 -10.55 6.06 9.97
N ASN A 55 -11.55 5.63 9.18
CA ASN A 55 -12.60 4.71 9.64
C ASN A 55 -12.07 3.31 10.03
N ARG A 56 -10.78 3.02 9.76
CA ARG A 56 -10.09 1.78 10.13
C ARG A 56 -9.02 2.00 11.19
N ASN A 57 -9.13 3.08 11.95
CA ASN A 57 -8.19 3.45 13.01
C ASN A 57 -6.77 3.73 12.52
N VAL A 58 -6.60 4.13 11.26
CA VAL A 58 -5.33 4.72 10.78
C VAL A 58 -5.32 6.19 11.18
N LEU A 59 -4.23 6.66 11.80
CA LEU A 59 -4.11 8.06 12.20
C LEU A 59 -4.12 8.98 10.97
N PRO A 60 -4.76 10.16 11.02
CA PRO A 60 -4.77 11.09 9.88
C PRO A 60 -3.37 11.43 9.34
N THR A 61 -2.38 11.57 10.23
CA THR A 61 -0.97 11.81 9.87
C THR A 61 -0.35 10.64 9.10
N ASP A 62 -0.73 9.40 9.44
CA ASP A 62 -0.31 8.21 8.71
C ASP A 62 -1.02 8.12 7.36
N VAL A 63 -2.30 8.50 7.26
CA VAL A 63 -3.02 8.56 5.99
C VAL A 63 -2.36 9.55 5.03
N VAL A 64 -1.99 10.74 5.52
CA VAL A 64 -1.20 11.73 4.75
C VAL A 64 0.10 11.09 4.25
N THR A 65 0.81 10.38 5.13
CA THR A 65 2.08 9.70 4.79
C THR A 65 1.90 8.59 3.75
N ILE A 66 0.85 7.78 3.89
CA ILE A 66 0.48 6.70 2.96
C ILE A 66 0.24 7.29 1.57
N ILE A 67 -0.66 8.28 1.48
CA ILE A 67 -1.06 8.87 0.19
C ILE A 67 0.10 9.63 -0.44
N PHE A 68 0.91 10.34 0.34
CA PHE A 68 2.10 10.99 -0.16
C PHE A 68 3.11 10.00 -0.78
N LYS A 69 3.29 8.83 -0.15
CA LYS A 69 4.19 7.77 -0.64
C LYS A 69 3.63 7.07 -1.88
N ILE A 70 2.32 6.83 -1.93
CA ILE A 70 1.64 6.11 -3.02
C ILE A 70 0.37 6.83 -3.51
N PRO A 71 0.50 7.97 -4.21
CA PRO A 71 -0.65 8.77 -4.62
C PRO A 71 -1.66 8.02 -5.51
N ASN A 72 -1.19 7.04 -6.27
CA ASN A 72 -2.01 6.20 -7.14
C ASN A 72 -3.03 5.32 -6.39
N ILE A 73 -2.94 5.20 -5.06
CA ILE A 73 -3.99 4.58 -4.26
C ILE A 73 -5.34 5.27 -4.44
N LEU A 74 -5.32 6.59 -4.67
CA LEU A 74 -6.49 7.41 -4.94
C LEU A 74 -7.09 7.15 -6.32
N GLU A 75 -6.54 6.26 -7.13
CA GLU A 75 -7.19 5.77 -8.35
C GLU A 75 -8.23 4.68 -8.04
N LYS A 76 -8.02 3.92 -6.96
CA LYS A 76 -8.90 2.82 -6.57
C LYS A 76 -10.05 3.28 -5.67
N PRO A 77 -11.29 2.84 -5.94
CA PRO A 77 -12.39 3.01 -5.00
C PRO A 77 -12.12 2.34 -3.66
N SER A 78 -12.65 2.90 -2.57
CA SER A 78 -12.47 2.38 -1.21
C SER A 78 -12.89 0.91 -1.07
N ILE A 79 -13.89 0.47 -1.84
CA ILE A 79 -14.36 -0.93 -1.87
C ILE A 79 -13.32 -1.90 -2.45
N GLU A 80 -12.55 -1.48 -3.47
CA GLU A 80 -11.48 -2.31 -4.04
C GLU A 80 -10.30 -2.42 -3.08
N VAL A 81 -9.94 -1.29 -2.45
CA VAL A 81 -8.91 -1.25 -1.42
C VAL A 81 -9.29 -2.19 -0.28
N ASP A 82 -10.54 -2.13 0.19
CA ASP A 82 -11.04 -3.01 1.24
C ASP A 82 -10.98 -4.48 0.87
N LYS A 83 -11.48 -4.83 -0.32
CA LYS A 83 -11.43 -6.21 -0.81
C LYS A 83 -9.98 -6.72 -0.83
N SER A 84 -9.05 -5.91 -1.32
CA SER A 84 -7.63 -6.27 -1.42
C SER A 84 -7.02 -6.48 -0.02
N LEU A 85 -7.27 -5.57 0.92
CA LEU A 85 -6.81 -5.69 2.29
C LEU A 85 -7.44 -6.87 3.02
N GLY A 86 -8.72 -7.15 2.80
CA GLY A 86 -9.40 -8.34 3.33
C GLY A 86 -8.78 -9.64 2.82
N GLN A 87 -8.38 -9.69 1.55
CA GLN A 87 -7.71 -10.84 0.97
C GLN A 87 -6.29 -11.03 1.55
N ILE A 88 -5.53 -9.95 1.72
CA ILE A 88 -4.19 -9.99 2.35
C ILE A 88 -4.31 -10.43 3.81
N LYS A 89 -5.27 -9.86 4.55
CA LYS A 89 -5.58 -10.24 5.93
C LYS A 89 -5.86 -11.74 6.05
N SER A 90 -6.72 -12.28 5.18
CA SER A 90 -7.09 -13.71 5.19
C SER A 90 -5.92 -14.61 4.79
N LEU A 91 -5.15 -14.22 3.76
CA LEU A 91 -3.97 -14.96 3.30
C LEU A 91 -2.93 -15.11 4.42
N LEU A 92 -2.65 -14.02 5.12
CA LEU A 92 -1.64 -13.98 6.17
C LEU A 92 -2.22 -14.34 7.55
N LYS A 93 -3.54 -14.45 7.70
CA LYS A 93 -4.27 -14.63 8.97
C LYS A 93 -3.92 -13.55 10.01
N LEU A 94 -3.91 -12.29 9.57
CA LEU A 94 -3.60 -11.12 10.41
C LEU A 94 -4.84 -10.58 11.13
N LYS A 95 -4.62 -9.90 12.26
CA LYS A 95 -5.59 -9.06 12.95
C LYS A 95 -5.75 -7.71 12.23
N ASN A 96 -6.84 -6.99 12.50
CA ASN A 96 -7.06 -5.67 11.90
C ASN A 96 -5.94 -4.67 12.26
N SER A 97 -5.47 -4.68 13.50
CA SER A 97 -4.37 -3.82 13.96
C SER A 97 -3.05 -4.13 13.23
N GLU A 98 -2.77 -5.40 12.98
CA GLU A 98 -1.58 -5.85 12.25
C GLU A 98 -1.64 -5.44 10.77
N VAL A 99 -2.82 -5.45 10.16
CA VAL A 99 -3.00 -4.94 8.79
C VAL A 99 -2.75 -3.42 8.75
N VAL A 100 -3.23 -2.67 9.74
CA VAL A 100 -2.97 -1.24 9.86
C VAL A 100 -1.46 -0.98 10.00
N GLU A 101 -0.78 -1.69 10.90
CA GLU A 101 0.68 -1.57 11.05
C GLU A 101 1.41 -1.87 9.73
N LEU A 102 1.01 -2.95 9.05
CA LEU A 102 1.60 -3.40 7.80
C LEU A 102 1.53 -2.31 6.72
N ILE A 103 0.35 -1.71 6.52
CA ILE A 103 0.14 -0.71 5.47
C ILE A 103 0.75 0.65 5.82
N THR A 104 0.85 1.01 7.10
CA THR A 104 1.53 2.24 7.53
C THR A 104 3.03 2.14 7.26
N ARG A 105 3.62 0.96 7.49
CA ARG A 105 5.06 0.71 7.28
C ARG A 105 5.43 0.55 5.80
N GLU A 106 4.65 -0.21 5.03
CA GLU A 106 4.86 -0.38 3.58
C GLU A 106 3.55 -0.19 2.81
N PRO A 107 3.19 1.07 2.50
CA PRO A 107 1.95 1.40 1.80
C PRO A 107 1.80 0.72 0.44
N LYS A 108 2.90 0.45 -0.26
CA LYS A 108 2.91 -0.16 -1.60
C LYS A 108 2.15 -1.48 -1.65
N ILE A 109 2.03 -2.19 -0.53
CA ILE A 109 1.25 -3.43 -0.42
C ILE A 109 -0.18 -3.24 -0.91
N ILE A 110 -0.79 -2.07 -0.67
CA ILE A 110 -2.19 -1.79 -1.04
C ILE A 110 -2.39 -1.76 -2.56
N VAL A 111 -1.42 -1.21 -3.28
CA VAL A 111 -1.46 -1.06 -4.75
C VAL A 111 -0.73 -2.18 -5.47
N HIS A 112 -0.06 -3.07 -4.73
CA HIS A 112 0.63 -4.20 -5.32
C HIS A 112 -0.34 -5.27 -5.79
N SER A 113 0.05 -6.02 -6.83
CA SER A 113 -0.77 -7.07 -7.41
C SER A 113 -0.99 -8.19 -6.39
N LEU A 114 -2.25 -8.44 -6.01
CA LEU A 114 -2.60 -9.53 -5.09
C LEU A 114 -2.11 -10.91 -5.56
N PRO A 115 -2.19 -11.28 -6.86
CA PRO A 115 -1.53 -12.47 -7.39
C PRO A 115 -0.05 -12.56 -7.00
N LYS A 116 0.72 -11.47 -7.17
CA LYS A 116 2.15 -11.45 -6.79
C LYS A 116 2.36 -11.65 -5.29
N ILE A 117 1.51 -11.05 -4.45
CA ILE A 117 1.54 -11.28 -2.99
C ILE A 117 1.29 -12.75 -2.66
N LYS A 118 0.33 -13.39 -3.36
CA LYS A 118 0.04 -14.82 -3.20
C LYS A 118 1.23 -15.68 -3.64
N ASP A 119 1.90 -15.33 -4.73
CA ASP A 119 3.11 -16.03 -5.18
C ASP A 119 4.20 -15.98 -4.11
N ILE A 120 4.45 -14.81 -3.50
CA ILE A 120 5.38 -14.69 -2.37
C ILE A 120 4.96 -15.63 -1.23
N PHE A 121 3.68 -15.65 -0.85
CA PHE A 121 3.19 -16.53 0.19
C PHE A 121 3.40 -18.02 -0.15
N VAL A 122 3.17 -18.42 -1.41
CA VAL A 122 3.40 -19.79 -1.89
C VAL A 122 4.89 -20.14 -1.83
N VAL A 123 5.79 -19.25 -2.25
CA VAL A 123 7.24 -19.46 -2.14
C VAL A 123 7.63 -19.70 -0.68
N LEU A 124 7.22 -18.81 0.23
CA LEU A 124 7.54 -18.92 1.65
C LEU A 124 6.98 -20.20 2.29
N SER A 125 5.75 -20.59 1.95
CA SER A 125 5.07 -21.73 2.58
C SER A 125 5.40 -23.08 1.95
N LYS A 126 5.50 -23.17 0.63
CA LYS A 126 5.65 -24.43 -0.11
C LYS A 126 7.07 -24.71 -0.56
N MET A 127 7.81 -23.70 -1.01
CA MET A 127 9.18 -23.90 -1.48
C MET A 127 10.17 -23.85 -0.33
N ILE A 128 10.01 -22.88 0.57
CA ILE A 128 10.88 -22.72 1.75
C ILE A 128 10.37 -23.55 2.94
N GLY A 129 9.05 -23.78 3.04
CA GLY A 129 8.47 -24.62 4.08
C GLY A 129 8.16 -23.90 5.40
N PHE A 130 8.08 -22.56 5.41
CA PHE A 130 7.74 -21.83 6.64
C PHE A 130 6.29 -22.05 7.06
N SER A 131 6.09 -22.19 8.37
CA SER A 131 4.75 -22.25 8.96
C SER A 131 4.04 -20.90 8.84
N GLN A 132 2.70 -20.92 8.88
CA GLN A 132 1.87 -19.71 8.83
C GLN A 132 2.30 -18.65 9.85
N SER A 133 2.57 -19.06 11.10
CA SER A 133 2.97 -18.16 12.18
C SER A 133 4.36 -17.55 11.95
N THR A 134 5.27 -18.31 11.32
CA THR A 134 6.59 -17.81 10.92
C THR A 134 6.46 -16.77 9.81
N ILE A 135 5.63 -17.03 8.81
CA ILE A 135 5.35 -16.09 7.71
C ILE A 135 4.74 -14.79 8.25
N GLN A 136 3.79 -14.87 9.17
CA GLN A 136 3.23 -13.69 9.83
C GLN A 136 4.31 -12.84 10.49
N LYS A 137 5.15 -13.45 11.34
CA LYS A 137 6.24 -12.75 12.03
C LYS A 137 7.24 -12.14 11.05
N LEU A 138 7.59 -12.85 9.98
CA LEU A 138 8.50 -12.37 8.94
C LEU A 138 7.92 -11.15 8.21
N VAL A 139 6.67 -11.22 7.79
CA VAL A 139 6.00 -10.13 7.07
C VAL A 139 5.79 -8.91 7.96
N LEU A 140 5.41 -9.10 9.23
CA LEU A 140 5.31 -7.99 10.18
C LEU A 140 6.69 -7.40 10.47
N SER A 141 7.75 -8.20 10.55
CA SER A 141 9.11 -7.69 10.75
C SER A 141 9.63 -6.93 9.52
N SER A 142 9.38 -7.46 8.31
CA SER A 142 9.82 -6.88 7.04
C SER A 142 8.69 -6.87 6.00
N PRO A 143 7.79 -5.86 6.03
CA PRO A 143 6.65 -5.76 5.10
C PRO A 143 7.04 -5.72 3.61
N LYS A 144 8.24 -5.21 3.32
CA LYS A 144 8.83 -5.13 1.96
C LYS A 144 8.93 -6.48 1.27
N LEU A 145 8.93 -7.57 2.03
CA LEU A 145 8.91 -8.94 1.52
C LEU A 145 7.75 -9.18 0.56
N LEU A 146 6.56 -8.63 0.85
CA LEU A 146 5.35 -8.84 0.05
C LEU A 146 5.33 -8.08 -1.28
N VAL A 147 6.19 -7.07 -1.44
CA VAL A 147 6.28 -6.25 -2.66
C VAL A 147 7.57 -6.51 -3.44
N THR A 148 8.33 -7.52 -3.02
CA THR A 148 9.50 -8.03 -3.74
C THR A 148 9.05 -9.01 -4.81
N GLU A 149 9.92 -9.30 -5.78
CA GLU A 149 9.64 -10.32 -6.79
C GLU A 149 9.94 -11.73 -6.27
N ALA A 150 9.05 -12.68 -6.59
CA ALA A 150 9.19 -14.08 -6.17
C ALA A 150 10.54 -14.69 -6.57
N LYS A 151 11.02 -14.35 -7.77
CA LYS A 151 12.31 -14.83 -8.29
C LYS A 151 13.47 -14.45 -7.38
N HIS A 152 13.53 -13.18 -6.93
CA HIS A 152 14.58 -12.71 -6.04
C HIS A 152 14.59 -13.47 -4.71
N LEU A 153 13.42 -13.86 -4.21
CA LEU A 153 13.31 -14.64 -2.97
C LEU A 153 13.81 -16.08 -3.16
N THR A 154 13.41 -16.72 -4.24
CA THR A 154 13.89 -18.08 -4.57
C THR A 154 15.40 -18.10 -4.81
N ASP A 155 15.94 -17.13 -5.54
CA ASP A 155 17.37 -17.02 -5.83
C ASP A 155 18.17 -16.80 -4.53
N ASN A 156 17.73 -15.88 -3.68
CA ASN A 156 18.37 -15.63 -2.38
C ASN A 156 18.33 -16.88 -1.48
N PHE A 157 17.20 -17.60 -1.47
CA PHE A 157 17.06 -18.84 -0.71
C PHE A 157 18.02 -19.92 -1.23
N ASN A 158 18.10 -20.12 -2.54
CA ASN A 158 19.00 -21.09 -3.16
C ASN A 158 20.47 -20.79 -2.82
N ILE A 159 20.87 -19.51 -2.85
CA ILE A 159 22.22 -19.08 -2.46
C ILE A 159 22.49 -19.40 -0.99
N MET A 160 21.55 -19.10 -0.09
CA MET A 160 21.70 -19.40 1.34
C MET A 160 21.80 -20.91 1.60
N HIS A 161 20.93 -21.70 0.96
CA HIS A 161 20.95 -23.16 1.10
C HIS A 161 22.25 -23.78 0.58
N TRP A 162 22.74 -23.31 -0.56
CA TRP A 162 24.03 -23.73 -1.10
C TRP A 162 25.18 -23.37 -0.16
N ARG A 163 25.22 -22.14 0.37
CA ARG A 163 26.27 -21.71 1.32
C ARG A 163 26.27 -22.49 2.63
N LEU A 164 25.09 -22.80 3.16
CA LEU A 164 24.98 -23.59 4.40
C LEU A 164 25.44 -25.04 4.19
N LYS A 165 25.15 -25.62 3.02
CA LYS A 165 25.63 -26.97 2.66
C LYS A 165 27.11 -27.03 2.33
N SER A 166 27.72 -25.97 1.79
CA SER A 166 29.15 -25.91 1.47
C SER A 166 30.04 -25.50 2.64
N SER A 167 29.45 -25.11 3.77
CA SER A 167 30.15 -24.77 5.01
C SER A 167 30.06 -25.89 6.07
N SER A 168 29.52 -27.06 5.69
CA SER A 168 29.46 -28.30 6.49
C SER A 168 30.36 -29.35 5.85
#